data_AF-A0A936BGF0-F1
#
_entry.id   AF-A0A936BGF0-F1
#
_cell.length_a   1.000
_cell.length_b   1.000
_cell.length_c   1.000
_cell.angle_alpha   90.00
_cell.angle_beta   90.00
_cell.angle_gamma   90.00
#
_symmetry.space_group_name_H-M   'P 1'
#
loop_
_entity.id
_entity.type
_entity.pdbx_description
1 polymer ?
#
loop_
_entity_poly.entity_id
_entity_poly.type
_entity_poly.pdbx_seq_one_letter_code
_entity_poly.pdbx_strand_id
1 'polypeptide(L)'
;MYYPSLIYRNSDIIFNALAMLGIFLLAYQSQKKWGFSLLLLGVVALLFNSVMNIFSGPPSAAPDRYSLFYMIILAFYVAIAIDTGVRWGLKQETAWRKYGVMVLILGLIGTHLLWQGQKTSNFPQGMALDSVAVGRQLNQLLQENDVYMVELRYWDFLAIQLLAGPHHHIIYDREFDLYNRQTISIFAQDKTTICSQLQIPDFQYLVLQDTALKTEVQQLDNFVPLQEVGRWTIYELHSNIICN
;
A
#
# COMPACT_ATOMS: atom_id res chain seq x y z
N MET A 1 15.67 -7.85 11.10
CA MET A 1 15.90 -7.77 9.64
C MET A 1 14.63 -7.26 8.98
N TYR A 2 14.70 -6.18 8.21
CA TYR A 2 13.52 -5.47 7.67
C TYR A 2 12.81 -6.21 6.52
N TYR A 3 13.56 -6.74 5.54
CA TYR A 3 12.99 -7.41 4.38
C TYR A 3 12.35 -8.79 4.65
N PRO A 4 12.86 -9.66 5.54
CA PRO A 4 12.15 -10.88 5.91
C PRO A 4 10.76 -10.62 6.50
N SER A 5 10.63 -9.61 7.35
CA SER A 5 9.33 -9.23 7.90
C SER A 5 8.38 -8.66 6.84
N LEU A 6 8.89 -7.95 5.83
CA LEU A 6 8.11 -7.48 4.69
C LEU A 6 7.56 -8.63 3.86
N ILE A 7 8.41 -9.62 3.52
CA ILE A 7 7.96 -10.82 2.79
C ILE A 7 6.87 -11.52 3.58
N TYR A 8 7.08 -11.76 4.88
CA TYR A 8 6.09 -12.41 5.74
C TYR A 8 4.75 -11.65 5.80
N ARG A 9 4.76 -10.32 5.83
CA ARG A 9 3.53 -9.50 5.80
C ARG A 9 2.83 -9.51 4.43
N ASN A 10 3.60 -9.63 3.35
CA ASN A 10 3.11 -9.56 1.96
C ASN A 10 2.72 -10.93 1.38
N SER A 11 3.13 -12.03 2.01
CA SER A 11 2.72 -13.41 1.70
C SER A 11 1.72 -13.94 2.72
N ASP A 12 0.70 -14.69 2.30
CA ASP A 12 -0.13 -15.47 3.23
C ASP A 12 0.54 -16.80 3.62
N ILE A 13 -0.08 -17.48 4.58
CA ILE A 13 0.41 -18.74 5.11
C ILE A 13 0.42 -19.88 4.08
N ILE A 14 -0.52 -19.87 3.12
CA ILE A 14 -0.61 -20.89 2.07
C ILE A 14 0.55 -20.72 1.09
N PHE A 15 0.81 -19.48 0.66
CA PHE A 15 1.96 -19.17 -0.19
C PHE A 15 3.28 -19.64 0.45
N ASN A 16 3.50 -19.31 1.72
CA ASN A 16 4.70 -19.72 2.44
C ASN A 16 4.82 -21.24 2.60
N ALA A 17 3.72 -21.93 2.93
CA ALA A 17 3.70 -23.38 3.05
C ALA A 17 4.03 -24.06 1.72
N LEU A 18 3.44 -23.58 0.62
CA LEU A 18 3.72 -24.09 -0.73
C LEU A 18 5.16 -23.79 -1.18
N ALA A 19 5.69 -22.62 -0.86
CA ALA A 19 7.09 -22.28 -1.16
C ALA A 19 8.06 -23.21 -0.42
N MET A 20 7.85 -23.43 0.89
CA MET A 20 8.66 -24.36 1.68
C MET A 20 8.56 -25.80 1.16
N LEU A 21 7.34 -26.26 0.84
CA LEU A 21 7.13 -27.58 0.24
C LEU A 21 7.86 -27.71 -1.10
N GLY A 22 7.84 -26.67 -1.94
CA GLY A 22 8.55 -26.63 -3.21
C GLY A 22 10.07 -26.71 -3.05
N ILE A 23 10.64 -25.99 -2.08
CA ILE A 23 12.06 -26.07 -1.74
C ILE A 23 12.42 -27.49 -1.28
N PHE A 24 11.61 -28.09 -0.41
CA PHE A 24 11.83 -29.45 0.08
C PHE A 24 11.75 -30.49 -1.05
N LEU A 25 10.74 -30.39 -1.92
CA LEU A 25 10.57 -31.30 -3.07
C LEU A 25 11.71 -31.16 -4.07
N LEU A 26 12.20 -29.94 -4.30
CA LEU A 26 13.38 -29.70 -5.12
C LEU A 26 14.63 -30.35 -4.50
N ALA A 27 14.80 -30.26 -3.18
CA ALA A 27 15.87 -30.93 -2.44
C ALA A 27 15.82 -32.45 -2.62
N TYR A 28 14.62 -33.02 -2.43
CA TYR A 28 14.37 -34.44 -2.50
C TYR A 28 14.59 -35.01 -3.91
N GLN A 29 14.20 -34.28 -4.96
CA GLN A 29 14.33 -34.74 -6.33
C GLN A 29 15.77 -34.76 -6.85
N SER A 30 16.76 -34.17 -6.14
CA SER A 30 18.22 -34.15 -6.39
C SER A 30 18.73 -33.78 -7.80
N GLN A 31 17.85 -33.55 -8.78
CA GLN A 31 18.23 -33.45 -10.20
C GLN A 31 18.48 -32.03 -10.71
N LYS A 32 18.22 -30.98 -9.92
CA LYS A 32 18.32 -29.58 -10.41
C LYS A 32 19.10 -28.67 -9.46
N LYS A 33 20.44 -28.78 -9.51
CA LYS A 33 21.38 -27.86 -8.81
C LYS A 33 21.10 -26.38 -9.08
N TRP A 34 20.60 -26.06 -10.27
CA TRP A 34 20.22 -24.70 -10.68
C TRP A 34 19.08 -24.09 -9.86
N GLY A 35 18.12 -24.91 -9.40
CA GLY A 35 17.03 -24.40 -8.57
C GLY A 35 17.55 -23.82 -7.25
N PHE A 36 18.47 -24.52 -6.58
CA PHE A 36 19.11 -24.02 -5.36
C PHE A 36 19.96 -22.76 -5.57
N SER A 37 20.51 -22.57 -6.77
CA SER A 37 21.30 -21.38 -7.10
C SER A 37 20.44 -20.12 -7.06
N LEU A 38 19.18 -20.21 -7.50
CA LEU A 38 18.19 -19.12 -7.40
C LEU A 38 17.80 -18.83 -5.95
N LEU A 39 17.63 -19.87 -5.12
CA LEU A 39 17.34 -19.69 -3.68
C LEU A 39 18.49 -18.96 -3.00
N LEU A 40 19.72 -19.44 -3.22
CA LEU A 40 20.92 -18.90 -2.60
C LEU A 40 21.13 -17.45 -3.04
N LEU A 41 21.00 -17.15 -4.33
CA LEU A 41 21.09 -15.79 -4.86
C LEU A 41 20.03 -14.88 -4.24
N GLY A 42 18.79 -15.37 -4.10
CA GLY A 42 17.72 -14.65 -3.42
C GLY A 42 18.02 -14.36 -1.95
N VAL A 43 18.50 -15.35 -1.19
CA VAL A 43 18.86 -15.20 0.23
C VAL A 43 20.05 -14.24 0.40
N VAL A 44 21.10 -14.38 -0.43
CA VAL A 44 22.27 -13.50 -0.39
C VAL A 44 21.87 -12.06 -0.73
N ALA A 45 21.07 -11.86 -1.79
CA ALA A 45 20.55 -10.53 -2.15
C ALA A 45 19.68 -9.95 -1.02
N LEU A 46 18.87 -10.78 -0.36
CA LEU A 46 18.02 -10.39 0.76
C LEU A 46 18.83 -9.92 1.96
N LEU A 47 19.84 -10.70 2.33
CA LEU A 47 20.75 -10.35 3.43
C LEU A 47 21.53 -9.08 3.10
N PHE A 48 22.09 -9.00 1.89
CA PHE A 48 22.81 -7.82 1.44
C PHE A 48 21.94 -6.56 1.46
N ASN A 49 20.73 -6.62 0.90
CA ASN A 49 19.80 -5.49 0.93
C ASN A 49 19.37 -5.15 2.37
N SER A 50 19.18 -6.16 3.23
CA SER A 50 18.87 -5.92 4.64
C SER A 50 20.00 -5.21 5.39
N VAL A 51 21.25 -5.50 5.06
CA VAL A 51 22.44 -4.82 5.62
C VAL A 51 22.58 -3.42 5.03
N MET A 52 22.48 -3.27 3.71
CA MET A 52 22.56 -1.96 3.05
C MET A 52 21.50 -0.99 3.56
N ASN A 53 20.31 -1.48 3.90
CA ASN A 53 19.23 -0.69 4.50
C ASN A 53 19.58 -0.11 5.87
N ILE A 54 20.61 -0.61 6.57
CA ILE A 54 21.13 0.01 7.80
C ILE A 54 21.94 1.27 7.47
N PHE A 55 22.55 1.32 6.28
CA PHE A 55 23.49 2.37 5.86
C PHE A 55 22.90 3.38 4.87
N SER A 56 21.83 3.03 4.15
CA SER A 56 21.07 3.95 3.29
C SER A 56 19.95 4.64 4.08
N GLY A 57 19.65 5.92 3.78
CA GLY A 57 18.62 6.74 4.45
C GLY A 57 17.20 6.15 4.47
N PRO A 58 16.20 6.88 5.02
CA PRO A 58 14.96 6.28 5.51
C PRO A 58 14.29 5.35 4.48
N PRO A 59 13.91 4.12 4.86
CA PRO A 59 13.43 3.06 3.96
C PRO A 59 12.09 3.36 3.24
N SER A 60 11.52 4.55 3.46
CA SER A 60 10.13 4.92 3.20
C SER A 60 9.79 5.15 1.73
N ALA A 61 10.78 5.29 0.84
CA ALA A 61 10.49 5.68 -0.55
C ALA A 61 9.79 4.58 -1.37
N ALA A 62 10.08 3.29 -1.14
CA ALA A 62 9.38 2.16 -1.80
C ALA A 62 9.76 0.76 -1.24
N PRO A 63 9.55 0.47 0.05
CA PRO A 63 10.01 -0.78 0.68
C PRO A 63 9.38 -2.04 0.06
N ASP A 64 8.13 -1.95 -0.41
CA ASP A 64 7.41 -3.06 -1.03
C ASP A 64 7.98 -3.48 -2.41
N ARG A 65 8.63 -2.59 -3.15
CA ARG A 65 9.23 -2.92 -4.47
C ARG A 65 10.37 -3.94 -4.34
N TYR A 66 11.13 -3.88 -3.26
CA TYR A 66 12.19 -4.85 -3.00
C TYR A 66 11.62 -6.21 -2.56
N SER A 67 10.47 -6.22 -1.88
CA SER A 67 9.80 -7.47 -1.50
C SER A 67 9.32 -8.27 -2.71
N LEU A 68 8.93 -7.58 -3.80
CA LEU A 68 8.44 -8.18 -5.03
C LEU A 68 9.46 -9.14 -5.66
N PHE A 69 10.74 -8.77 -5.72
CA PHE A 69 11.79 -9.61 -6.27
C PHE A 69 11.90 -10.95 -5.53
N TYR A 70 11.82 -10.92 -4.20
CA TYR A 70 11.85 -12.14 -3.39
C TYR A 70 10.57 -12.96 -3.51
N MET A 71 9.41 -12.30 -3.63
CA MET A 71 8.14 -12.98 -3.90
C MET A 71 8.16 -13.71 -5.25
N ILE A 72 8.77 -13.14 -6.28
CA ILE A 72 8.95 -13.81 -7.59
C ILE A 72 9.84 -15.05 -7.45
N ILE A 73 10.95 -14.95 -6.71
CA ILE A 73 11.83 -16.10 -6.45
C ILE A 73 11.06 -17.20 -5.68
N LEU A 74 10.28 -16.85 -4.66
CA LEU A 74 9.48 -17.81 -3.90
C LEU A 74 8.35 -18.43 -4.75
N ALA A 75 7.73 -17.66 -5.65
CA ALA A 75 6.69 -18.14 -6.55
C ALA A 75 7.17 -19.28 -7.46
N PHE A 76 8.45 -19.30 -7.82
CA PHE A 76 9.05 -20.42 -8.54
C PHE A 76 8.96 -21.74 -7.75
N TYR A 77 9.18 -21.70 -6.43
CA TYR A 77 9.06 -22.89 -5.57
C TYR A 77 7.60 -23.28 -5.34
N VAL A 78 6.71 -22.30 -5.20
CA VAL A 78 5.26 -22.57 -5.18
C VAL A 78 4.84 -23.33 -6.45
N ALA A 79 5.33 -22.91 -7.62
CA ALA A 79 5.06 -23.60 -8.88
C ALA A 79 5.58 -25.05 -8.89
N ILE A 80 6.78 -25.30 -8.33
CA ILE A 80 7.31 -26.67 -8.18
C ILE A 80 6.42 -27.53 -7.28
N ALA A 81 5.94 -26.98 -6.16
CA ALA A 81 5.04 -27.69 -5.26
C ALA A 81 3.72 -28.06 -5.95
N ILE A 82 3.13 -27.10 -6.68
CA ILE A 82 1.90 -27.30 -7.45
C ILE A 82 2.12 -28.34 -8.55
N ASP A 83 3.13 -28.20 -9.41
CA ASP A 83 3.40 -29.14 -10.52
C ASP A 83 3.65 -30.56 -9.99
N THR A 84 4.45 -30.69 -8.94
CA THR A 84 4.72 -31.99 -8.32
C THR A 84 3.46 -32.60 -7.70
N GLY A 85 2.67 -31.78 -6.99
CA GLY A 85 1.39 -32.20 -6.40
C GLY A 85 0.38 -32.64 -7.45
N VAL A 86 0.23 -31.88 -8.54
CA VAL A 86 -0.64 -32.21 -9.68
C VAL A 86 -0.19 -33.52 -10.33
N ARG A 87 1.11 -33.65 -10.66
CA ARG A 87 1.64 -34.89 -11.26
C ARG A 87 1.45 -36.10 -10.35
N TRP A 88 1.65 -35.93 -9.04
CA TRP A 88 1.41 -36.99 -8.06
C TRP A 88 -0.06 -37.38 -7.98
N GLY A 89 -0.97 -36.40 -7.99
CA GLY A 89 -2.42 -36.63 -8.04
C GLY A 89 -2.86 -37.36 -9.31
N LEU A 90 -2.32 -36.95 -10.48
CA LEU A 90 -2.62 -37.59 -11.77
C LEU A 90 -2.14 -39.05 -11.87
N LYS A 91 -1.11 -39.43 -11.09
CA LYS A 91 -0.60 -40.80 -11.00
C LYS A 91 -1.43 -41.71 -10.08
N GLN A 92 -2.41 -41.18 -9.34
CA GLN A 92 -3.23 -42.00 -8.47
C GLN A 92 -4.25 -42.82 -9.27
N GLU A 93 -4.31 -44.13 -8.99
CA GLU A 93 -5.25 -45.05 -9.64
C GLU A 93 -6.69 -44.84 -9.16
N THR A 94 -6.87 -44.43 -7.91
CA THR A 94 -8.19 -44.21 -7.32
C THR A 94 -8.71 -42.82 -7.66
N ALA A 95 -9.87 -42.77 -8.32
CA ALA A 95 -10.51 -41.53 -8.78
C ALA A 95 -10.66 -40.50 -7.65
N TRP A 96 -11.11 -40.91 -6.46
CA TRP A 96 -11.30 -39.98 -5.33
C TRP A 96 -9.97 -39.38 -4.85
N ARG A 97 -8.84 -40.11 -4.91
CA ARG A 97 -7.51 -39.57 -4.56
C ARG A 97 -7.04 -38.59 -5.63
N LYS A 98 -7.18 -38.96 -6.90
CA LYS A 98 -6.81 -38.11 -8.04
C LYS A 98 -7.55 -36.78 -8.00
N TYR A 99 -8.88 -36.84 -7.91
CA TYR A 99 -9.71 -35.64 -7.87
C TYR A 99 -9.57 -34.89 -6.54
N GLY A 100 -9.43 -35.59 -5.42
CA GLY A 100 -9.22 -34.98 -4.11
C GLY A 100 -7.95 -34.12 -4.06
N VAL A 101 -6.83 -34.60 -4.62
CA VAL A 101 -5.58 -33.83 -4.70
C VAL A 101 -5.72 -32.62 -5.63
N MET A 102 -6.37 -32.79 -6.79
CA MET A 102 -6.59 -31.67 -7.70
C MET A 102 -7.47 -30.59 -7.09
N VAL A 103 -8.57 -30.97 -6.44
CA VAL A 103 -9.48 -30.05 -5.75
C VAL A 103 -8.76 -29.35 -4.60
N LEU A 104 -7.94 -30.05 -3.83
CA LEU A 104 -7.13 -29.44 -2.77
C LEU A 104 -6.20 -28.37 -3.33
N ILE A 105 -5.43 -28.68 -4.39
CA ILE A 105 -4.51 -27.72 -5.01
C ILE A 105 -5.25 -26.51 -5.57
N LEU A 106 -6.35 -26.73 -6.30
CA LEU A 106 -7.19 -25.65 -6.82
C LEU A 106 -7.80 -24.81 -5.71
N GLY A 107 -8.22 -25.43 -4.60
CA GLY A 107 -8.72 -24.74 -3.41
C GLY A 107 -7.65 -23.87 -2.76
N LEU A 108 -6.41 -24.35 -2.64
CA LEU A 108 -5.28 -23.56 -2.11
C LEU A 108 -4.93 -22.38 -3.01
N ILE A 109 -4.93 -22.56 -4.33
CA ILE A 109 -4.72 -21.47 -5.29
C ILE A 109 -5.88 -20.47 -5.24
N GLY A 110 -7.13 -20.94 -5.23
CA GLY A 110 -8.31 -20.09 -5.17
C GLY A 110 -8.38 -19.26 -3.89
N THR A 111 -8.09 -19.87 -2.74
CA THR A 111 -8.02 -19.17 -1.45
C THR A 111 -6.89 -18.13 -1.40
N HIS A 112 -5.72 -18.45 -1.95
CA HIS A 112 -4.63 -17.48 -2.12
C HIS A 112 -5.05 -16.29 -2.98
N LEU A 113 -5.66 -16.54 -4.14
CA LEU A 113 -6.14 -15.49 -5.05
C LEU A 113 -7.24 -14.63 -4.42
N LEU A 114 -8.17 -15.22 -3.66
CA LEU A 114 -9.19 -14.48 -2.93
C LEU A 114 -8.59 -13.60 -1.84
N TRP A 115 -7.63 -14.12 -1.08
CA TRP A 115 -6.92 -13.34 -0.05
C TRP A 115 -6.14 -12.17 -0.66
N GLN A 116 -5.46 -12.39 -1.78
CA GLN A 116 -4.81 -11.31 -2.52
C GLN A 116 -5.82 -10.32 -3.09
N GLY A 117 -6.95 -10.80 -3.62
CA GLY A 117 -8.05 -9.97 -4.11
C GLY A 117 -8.57 -9.01 -3.03
N GLN A 118 -8.76 -9.50 -1.80
CA GLN A 118 -9.13 -8.68 -0.65
C GLN A 118 -8.06 -7.65 -0.25
N LYS A 119 -6.79 -7.90 -0.55
CA LYS A 119 -5.72 -6.91 -0.39
C LYS A 119 -5.64 -5.93 -1.57
N THR A 120 -6.00 -6.33 -2.79
CA THR A 120 -5.95 -5.44 -3.97
C THR A 120 -6.98 -4.32 -3.93
N SER A 121 -8.11 -4.48 -3.21
CA SER A 121 -9.01 -3.35 -2.92
C SER A 121 -8.34 -2.26 -2.09
N ASN A 122 -7.25 -2.61 -1.39
CA ASN A 122 -6.44 -1.69 -0.61
C ASN A 122 -5.24 -1.16 -1.39
N PHE A 123 -5.14 -1.36 -2.70
CA PHE A 123 -4.12 -0.74 -3.56
C PHE A 123 -4.78 0.22 -4.57
N PRO A 124 -4.11 1.32 -4.96
CA PRO A 124 -4.67 2.27 -5.92
C PRO A 124 -4.93 1.60 -7.27
N GLN A 125 -6.20 1.53 -7.68
CA GLN A 125 -6.58 1.18 -9.04
C GLN A 125 -6.38 2.41 -9.94
N GLY A 126 -5.12 2.74 -10.23
CA GLY A 126 -4.76 3.93 -10.99
C GLY A 126 -5.02 5.25 -10.25
N MET A 127 -4.38 6.33 -10.72
CA MET A 127 -4.65 7.68 -10.22
C MET A 127 -5.92 8.19 -10.90
N ALA A 128 -6.94 8.57 -10.13
CA ALA A 128 -8.13 9.15 -10.72
C ALA A 128 -7.83 10.51 -11.38
N LEU A 129 -8.52 10.81 -12.49
CA LEU A 129 -8.28 12.02 -13.28
C LEU A 129 -8.58 13.30 -12.49
N ASP A 130 -9.55 13.26 -11.57
CA ASP A 130 -9.88 14.37 -10.69
C ASP A 130 -8.74 14.65 -9.70
N SER A 131 -8.15 13.61 -9.09
CA SER A 131 -6.98 13.72 -8.21
C SER A 131 -5.76 14.32 -8.93
N VAL A 132 -5.58 13.98 -10.22
CA VAL A 132 -4.54 14.59 -11.07
C VAL A 132 -4.79 16.08 -11.32
N ALA A 133 -6.03 16.45 -11.60
CA ALA A 133 -6.43 17.83 -11.83
C ALA A 133 -6.27 18.70 -10.57
N VAL A 134 -6.65 18.17 -9.40
CA VAL A 134 -6.46 18.82 -8.10
C VAL A 134 -4.98 19.09 -7.83
N GLY A 135 -4.11 18.10 -7.99
CA GLY A 135 -2.68 18.29 -7.77
C GLY A 135 -2.10 19.39 -8.68
N ARG A 136 -2.50 19.44 -9.95
CA ARG A 136 -2.06 20.51 -10.87
C ARG A 136 -2.58 21.89 -10.47
N GLN A 137 -3.80 21.98 -9.96
CA GLN A 137 -4.36 23.24 -9.48
C GLN A 137 -3.67 23.72 -8.21
N LEU A 138 -3.41 22.82 -7.25
CA LEU A 138 -2.62 23.17 -6.07
C LEU A 138 -1.25 23.72 -6.48
N ASN A 139 -0.56 23.10 -7.43
CA ASN A 139 0.72 23.60 -7.93
C ASN A 139 0.64 25.00 -8.59
N GLN A 140 -0.55 25.46 -8.99
CA GLN A 140 -0.77 26.82 -9.50
C GLN A 140 -1.13 27.82 -8.39
N LEU A 141 -1.73 27.34 -7.30
CA LEU A 141 -2.19 28.15 -6.17
C LEU A 141 -1.08 28.36 -5.14
N LEU A 142 -0.31 27.31 -4.86
CA LEU A 142 0.71 27.28 -3.81
C LEU A 142 1.87 28.22 -4.14
N GLN A 143 2.25 29.03 -3.16
CA GLN A 143 3.44 29.84 -3.15
C GLN A 143 4.60 29.13 -2.44
N GLU A 144 5.79 29.70 -2.55
CA GLU A 144 7.00 29.17 -1.91
C GLU A 144 6.81 29.14 -0.39
N ASN A 145 6.94 27.94 0.21
CA ASN A 145 6.70 27.58 1.62
C ASN A 145 5.25 27.32 2.06
N ASP A 146 4.26 27.42 1.18
CA ASP A 146 2.88 27.07 1.56
C ASP A 146 2.76 25.59 1.98
N VAL A 147 1.99 25.38 3.03
CA VAL A 147 1.58 24.07 3.54
C VAL A 147 0.13 23.82 3.12
N TYR A 148 -0.14 22.60 2.67
CA TYR A 148 -1.51 22.17 2.36
C TYR A 148 -1.82 20.81 2.96
N MET A 149 -3.09 20.62 3.31
CA MET A 149 -3.61 19.42 3.92
C MET A 149 -4.46 18.64 2.92
N VAL A 150 -4.23 17.33 2.85
CA VAL A 150 -5.03 16.43 1.99
C VAL A 150 -5.68 15.35 2.85
N GLU A 151 -6.91 14.99 2.51
CA GLU A 151 -7.57 13.83 3.08
C GLU A 151 -6.80 12.54 2.78
N LEU A 152 -6.31 11.87 3.83
CA LEU A 152 -5.45 10.70 3.71
C LEU A 152 -6.22 9.40 3.41
N ARG A 153 -7.52 9.36 3.70
CA ARG A 153 -8.35 8.14 3.62
C ARG A 153 -8.20 7.39 2.29
N TYR A 154 -8.13 8.15 1.19
CA TYR A 154 -8.10 7.63 -0.18
C TYR A 154 -6.70 7.66 -0.77
N TRP A 155 -6.29 6.62 -1.49
CA TRP A 155 -4.98 6.57 -2.16
C TRP A 155 -4.71 7.70 -3.17
N ASP A 156 -5.78 8.34 -3.62
CA ASP A 156 -5.77 9.51 -4.47
C ASP A 156 -4.86 10.66 -3.96
N PHE A 157 -4.60 10.73 -2.64
CA PHE A 157 -3.66 11.70 -2.06
C PHE A 157 -2.26 11.64 -2.69
N LEU A 158 -1.80 10.45 -3.11
CA LEU A 158 -0.47 10.28 -3.72
C LEU A 158 -0.37 11.00 -5.06
N ALA A 159 -1.45 11.00 -5.84
CA ALA A 159 -1.49 11.70 -7.13
C ALA A 159 -1.47 13.22 -6.91
N ILE A 160 -2.24 13.69 -5.93
CA ILE A 160 -2.29 15.09 -5.54
C ILE A 160 -0.90 15.55 -5.08
N GLN A 161 -0.27 14.81 -4.18
CA GLN A 161 1.07 15.11 -3.66
C GLN A 161 2.12 15.17 -4.76
N LEU A 162 2.13 14.20 -5.68
CA LEU A 162 3.12 14.15 -6.76
C LEU A 162 3.04 15.37 -7.68
N LEU A 163 1.82 15.88 -7.90
CA LEU A 163 1.54 16.92 -8.88
C LEU A 163 1.46 18.33 -8.28
N ALA A 164 1.23 18.46 -6.97
CA ALA A 164 1.20 19.73 -6.25
C ALA A 164 2.58 20.40 -6.14
N GLY A 165 3.67 19.67 -6.44
CA GLY A 165 5.03 20.22 -6.55
C GLY A 165 5.96 19.80 -5.39
N PRO A 166 7.28 19.65 -5.64
CA PRO A 166 8.22 19.08 -4.67
C PRO A 166 8.68 20.04 -3.56
N HIS A 167 8.35 21.33 -3.67
CA HIS A 167 8.79 22.37 -2.74
C HIS A 167 7.77 22.69 -1.64
N HIS A 168 6.61 22.03 -1.66
CA HIS A 168 5.52 22.31 -0.73
C HIS A 168 5.42 21.22 0.33
N HIS A 169 5.07 21.64 1.54
CA HIS A 169 4.90 20.72 2.66
C HIS A 169 3.47 20.21 2.69
N ILE A 170 3.31 18.92 2.37
CA ILE A 170 2.03 18.23 2.56
C ILE A 170 1.88 17.77 4.01
N ILE A 171 0.70 18.02 4.54
CA ILE A 171 0.20 17.41 5.78
C ILE A 171 -1.08 16.64 5.48
N TYR A 172 -1.50 15.82 6.43
CA TYR A 172 -2.66 14.95 6.26
C TYR A 172 -3.68 15.22 7.36
N ASP A 173 -4.95 15.02 7.03
CA ASP A 173 -6.06 15.18 7.98
C ASP A 173 -6.14 14.04 9.03
N ARG A 174 -5.15 13.15 9.05
CA ARG A 174 -4.99 11.97 9.90
C ARG A 174 -3.50 11.69 10.07
N GLU A 175 -3.15 10.91 11.08
CA GLU A 175 -1.79 10.36 11.19
C GLU A 175 -1.43 9.55 9.94
N PHE A 176 -0.23 9.77 9.41
CA PHE A 176 0.25 9.09 8.21
C PHE A 176 0.56 7.61 8.49
N ASP A 177 -0.43 6.75 8.30
CA ASP A 177 -0.27 5.30 8.33
C ASP A 177 -0.69 4.69 6.98
N LEU A 178 0.28 4.22 6.19
CA LEU A 178 0.04 3.61 4.86
C LEU A 178 -0.93 2.42 4.89
N TYR A 179 -1.04 1.72 6.02
CA TYR A 179 -1.82 0.49 6.17
C TYR A 179 -3.15 0.71 6.91
N ASN A 180 -3.26 1.76 7.73
CA ASN A 180 -4.45 2.04 8.52
C ASN A 180 -4.91 3.51 8.42
N ARG A 181 -5.42 3.89 7.24
CA ARG A 181 -5.92 5.24 6.95
C ARG A 181 -7.38 5.49 7.32
N GLN A 182 -8.02 4.52 7.97
CA GLN A 182 -9.44 4.60 8.36
C GLN A 182 -9.63 5.20 9.77
N THR A 183 -8.61 5.89 10.28
CA THR A 183 -8.69 6.62 11.55
C THR A 183 -9.62 7.83 11.44
N ILE A 184 -9.94 8.45 12.56
CA ILE A 184 -10.83 9.61 12.62
C ILE A 184 -10.08 10.83 12.05
N SER A 185 -10.70 11.59 11.15
CA SER A 185 -10.16 12.85 10.62
C SER A 185 -10.08 13.89 11.74
N ILE A 186 -9.12 14.82 11.64
CA ILE A 186 -9.11 16.05 12.46
C ILE A 186 -10.46 16.76 12.32
N PHE A 187 -11.00 16.89 11.11
CA PHE A 187 -12.25 17.61 10.82
C PHE A 187 -13.52 16.86 11.22
N ALA A 188 -13.42 15.64 11.74
CA ALA A 188 -14.54 14.92 12.33
C ALA A 188 -14.59 15.07 13.87
N GLN A 189 -13.68 15.84 14.46
CA GLN A 189 -13.60 16.10 15.89
C GLN A 189 -14.35 17.39 16.25
N ASP A 190 -14.44 17.71 17.53
CA ASP A 190 -15.05 18.98 17.96
C ASP A 190 -14.17 20.18 17.56
N LYS A 191 -14.81 21.36 17.45
CA LYS A 191 -14.17 22.60 17.00
C LYS A 191 -12.92 22.96 17.82
N THR A 192 -12.92 22.72 19.13
CA THR A 192 -11.79 22.99 20.02
C THR A 192 -10.57 22.15 19.66
N THR A 193 -10.81 20.86 19.38
CA THR A 193 -9.75 19.92 19.03
C THR A 193 -9.19 20.20 17.64
N ILE A 194 -10.06 20.47 16.66
CA ILE A 194 -9.68 20.93 15.31
C ILE A 194 -8.73 22.15 15.43
N CYS A 195 -9.15 23.13 16.21
CA CYS A 195 -8.41 24.36 16.49
C CYS A 195 -6.99 24.11 17.01
N SER A 196 -6.86 23.24 18.02
CA SER A 196 -5.55 22.93 18.61
C SER A 196 -4.60 22.22 17.64
N GLN A 197 -5.16 21.42 16.71
CA GLN A 197 -4.39 20.62 15.76
C GLN A 197 -4.04 21.37 14.48
N LEU A 198 -4.77 22.45 14.15
CA LEU A 198 -4.54 23.27 12.96
C LEU A 198 -3.65 24.50 13.19
N GLN A 199 -2.92 24.57 14.32
CA GLN A 199 -1.88 25.58 14.53
C GLN A 199 -0.59 25.24 13.76
N ILE A 200 -0.72 25.19 12.43
CA ILE A 200 0.35 24.78 11.54
C ILE A 200 0.85 26.03 10.79
N PRO A 201 2.14 26.39 10.92
CA PRO A 201 2.71 27.50 10.17
C PRO A 201 2.48 27.33 8.67
N ASP A 202 2.17 28.43 7.99
CA ASP A 202 2.04 28.50 6.53
C ASP A 202 0.96 27.59 5.92
N PHE A 203 0.02 27.08 6.72
CA PHE A 203 -1.11 26.27 6.24
C PHE A 203 -2.15 27.15 5.52
N GLN A 204 -2.33 26.91 4.22
CA GLN A 204 -3.20 27.72 3.36
C GLN A 204 -4.38 26.95 2.77
N TYR A 205 -4.17 25.69 2.36
CA TYR A 205 -5.16 24.96 1.56
C TYR A 205 -5.52 23.61 2.17
N LEU A 206 -6.81 23.30 2.17
CA LEU A 206 -7.36 22.01 2.58
C LEU A 206 -8.06 21.33 1.41
N VAL A 207 -7.78 20.05 1.20
CA VAL A 207 -8.32 19.28 0.09
C VAL A 207 -9.03 18.04 0.61
N LEU A 208 -10.36 18.01 0.43
CA LEU A 208 -11.24 16.96 0.95
C LEU A 208 -12.03 16.26 -0.14
N GLN A 209 -12.26 14.97 0.03
CA GLN A 209 -13.08 14.13 -0.85
C GLN A 209 -14.37 13.68 -0.16
N ASP A 210 -14.31 13.29 1.11
CA ASP A 210 -15.44 12.77 1.87
C ASP A 210 -16.52 13.84 2.08
N THR A 211 -17.75 13.50 1.69
CA THR A 211 -18.88 14.44 1.72
C THR A 211 -19.22 14.90 3.13
N ALA A 212 -19.08 14.03 4.15
CA ALA A 212 -19.37 14.41 5.53
C ALA A 212 -18.32 15.40 6.03
N LEU A 213 -17.04 15.16 5.77
CA LEU A 213 -15.97 16.10 6.14
C LEU A 213 -16.13 17.46 5.45
N LYS A 214 -16.56 17.48 4.18
CA LYS A 214 -16.89 18.74 3.48
C LYS A 214 -17.99 19.51 4.20
N THR A 215 -19.04 18.83 4.66
CA THR A 215 -20.13 19.46 5.41
C THR A 215 -19.66 20.00 6.76
N GLU A 216 -18.80 19.29 7.49
CA GLU A 216 -18.23 19.77 8.75
C GLU A 216 -17.34 21.00 8.54
N VAL A 217 -16.46 20.97 7.53
CA VAL A 217 -15.57 22.11 7.22
C VAL A 217 -16.33 23.34 6.79
N GLN A 218 -17.44 23.19 6.06
CA GLN A 218 -18.30 24.31 5.67
C GLN A 218 -18.98 25.02 6.86
N GLN A 219 -19.03 24.38 8.04
CA GLN A 219 -19.50 25.00 9.27
C GLN A 219 -18.40 25.80 9.99
N LEU A 220 -17.15 25.69 9.55
CA LEU A 220 -16.03 26.45 10.08
C LEU A 220 -15.87 27.75 9.28
N ASP A 221 -16.04 28.89 9.94
CA ASP A 221 -15.96 30.23 9.32
C ASP A 221 -14.59 30.53 8.66
N ASN A 222 -13.55 29.77 9.02
CA ASN A 222 -12.18 29.99 8.57
C ASN A 222 -11.89 29.38 7.18
N PHE A 223 -12.71 28.44 6.72
CA PHE A 223 -12.49 27.74 5.45
C PHE A 223 -13.53 28.15 4.40
N VAL A 224 -13.04 28.67 3.27
CA VAL A 224 -13.89 29.05 2.15
C VAL A 224 -13.66 28.05 1.01
N PRO A 225 -14.71 27.46 0.42
CA PRO A 225 -14.55 26.60 -0.76
C PRO A 225 -14.05 27.45 -1.93
N LEU A 226 -12.86 27.14 -2.42
CA LEU A 226 -12.23 27.82 -3.54
C LEU A 226 -12.65 27.17 -4.86
N GLN A 227 -12.59 25.84 -4.94
CA GLN A 227 -12.87 25.11 -6.16
C GLN A 227 -13.34 23.68 -5.92
N GLU A 228 -14.27 23.21 -6.74
CA GLU A 228 -14.66 21.80 -6.83
C GLU A 228 -14.06 21.14 -8.08
N VAL A 229 -13.47 19.96 -7.91
CA VAL A 229 -12.82 19.18 -8.97
C VAL A 229 -13.24 17.73 -8.86
N GLY A 230 -14.26 17.34 -9.61
CA GLY A 230 -14.80 15.99 -9.55
C GLY A 230 -15.26 15.65 -8.13
N ARG A 231 -14.63 14.66 -7.50
CA ARG A 231 -14.95 14.26 -6.12
C ARG A 231 -14.29 15.12 -5.05
N TRP A 232 -13.35 15.98 -5.41
CA TRP A 232 -12.56 16.78 -4.46
C TRP A 232 -13.06 18.22 -4.36
N THR A 233 -12.85 18.82 -3.19
CA THR A 233 -13.06 20.25 -2.97
C THR A 233 -11.80 20.83 -2.34
N ILE A 234 -11.30 21.92 -2.93
CA ILE A 234 -10.19 22.72 -2.42
C ILE A 234 -10.80 23.87 -1.61
N TYR A 235 -10.38 23.99 -0.35
CA TYR A 235 -10.72 25.06 0.55
C TYR A 235 -9.49 25.92 0.81
N GLU A 236 -9.69 27.22 0.95
CA GLU A 236 -8.68 28.19 1.35
C GLU A 236 -8.93 28.63 2.80
N LEU A 237 -7.86 28.76 3.57
CA LEU A 237 -7.88 29.32 4.91
C LEU A 237 -7.85 30.86 4.83
N HIS A 238 -8.99 31.51 5.06
CA HIS A 238 -9.13 32.95 4.82
C HIS A 238 -8.75 33.83 6.02
N SER A 239 -8.62 33.23 7.20
CA SER A 239 -8.22 33.91 8.43
C SER A 239 -7.49 32.94 9.34
N ASN A 240 -6.54 33.45 10.14
CA ASN A 240 -5.96 32.68 11.24
C ASN A 240 -7.10 32.03 12.03
N ILE A 241 -6.93 30.77 12.40
CA ILE A 241 -7.97 30.03 13.10
C ILE A 241 -8.18 30.67 14.47
N ILE A 242 -9.23 31.49 14.58
CA ILE A 242 -9.60 32.16 15.83
C ILE A 242 -10.41 31.16 16.65
N CYS A 243 -9.75 30.60 17.65
CA CYS A 243 -10.34 29.64 18.57
C CYS A 243 -10.83 30.40 19.81
N ASN A 244 -12.13 30.69 19.88
CA ASN A 244 -12.80 31.20 21.07
C ASN A 244 -13.43 30.05 21.86
#